data_AF-A0A6C0GCW2-F1
#
_entry.id   AF-A0A6C0GCW2-F1
#
_cell.length_a   1.000
_cell.length_b   1.000
_cell.length_c   1.000
_cell.angle_alpha   90.00
_cell.angle_beta   90.00
_cell.angle_gamma   90.00
#
_symmetry.space_group_name_H-M   'P 1'
#
loop_
_entity.id
_entity.type
_entity.pdbx_description
1 polymer ?
#
loop_
_entity_poly.entity_id
_entity_poly.type
_entity_poly.pdbx_seq_one_letter_code
_entity_poly.pdbx_strand_id
1 'polypeptide(L)'
;MPERKPNHNSSAASMFGSLGTSNHKKERKMIQLSKEQIKEISERLECGEKCFVQIHTQELVFYMDPLKNLDLDEEYYGEEMQKVEENRQDYLEIEGMDSREGFQLMEEFAQQVNSKRLQERLYRALNQRKPFQHFKHEIDNSGAYREAWFAFKNQKMQDWVEAKVVELNRELEQ
;
A
#
# COMPACT_ATOMS: atom_id res chain seq x y z
N MET A 1 -2.58 -3.54 -83.23
CA MET A 1 -3.63 -2.49 -83.23
C MET A 1 -4.97 -3.17 -83.41
N PRO A 2 -6.00 -2.88 -82.58
CA PRO A 2 -5.97 -2.08 -81.34
C PRO A 2 -5.30 -2.92 -80.21
N GLU A 3 -5.75 -3.15 -78.96
CA GLU A 3 -6.93 -2.77 -78.15
C GLU A 3 -6.61 -2.97 -76.64
N ARG A 4 -7.43 -2.40 -75.72
CA ARG A 4 -7.55 -2.77 -74.30
C ARG A 4 -8.94 -2.36 -73.75
N LYS A 5 -9.67 -3.28 -73.08
CA LYS A 5 -10.58 -3.10 -71.90
C LYS A 5 -11.41 -4.40 -71.64
N PRO A 6 -12.19 -4.54 -70.53
CA PRO A 6 -11.77 -4.40 -69.12
C PRO A 6 -12.32 -5.49 -68.16
N ASN A 7 -11.73 -5.55 -66.96
CA ASN A 7 -12.29 -5.92 -65.64
C ASN A 7 -13.72 -6.50 -65.50
N HIS A 8 -13.89 -7.64 -64.81
CA HIS A 8 -14.66 -7.72 -63.55
C HIS A 8 -14.58 -9.07 -62.79
N ASN A 9 -14.64 -8.95 -61.45
CA ASN A 9 -14.94 -9.91 -60.36
C ASN A 9 -15.27 -11.39 -60.67
N SER A 10 -14.70 -12.28 -59.86
CA SER A 10 -15.51 -13.01 -58.85
C SER A 10 -14.69 -13.39 -57.61
N SER A 11 -15.39 -13.64 -56.50
CA SER A 11 -14.84 -13.85 -55.16
C SER A 11 -14.19 -15.22 -54.96
N ALA A 12 -13.10 -15.28 -54.20
CA ALA A 12 -12.55 -16.50 -53.61
C ALA A 12 -12.58 -16.36 -52.07
N ALA A 13 -13.05 -17.39 -51.38
CA ALA A 13 -13.52 -17.25 -50.00
C ALA A 13 -12.41 -17.33 -48.92
N SER A 14 -12.55 -16.42 -47.95
CA SER A 14 -12.30 -16.60 -46.51
C SER A 14 -11.51 -17.82 -46.03
N MET A 15 -10.21 -17.63 -45.75
CA MET A 15 -9.48 -18.38 -44.71
C MET A 15 -8.52 -17.48 -43.91
N PHE A 16 -9.04 -16.37 -43.38
CA PHE A 16 -8.47 -15.78 -42.16
C PHE A 16 -9.22 -16.36 -40.97
N GLY A 17 -8.62 -17.37 -40.34
CA GLY A 17 -9.06 -17.82 -39.03
C GLY A 17 -8.83 -16.68 -38.04
N SER A 18 -9.92 -16.11 -37.50
CA SER A 18 -9.82 -15.17 -36.40
C SER A 18 -9.28 -15.92 -35.19
N LEU A 19 -7.98 -15.76 -34.91
CA LEU A 19 -7.41 -16.11 -33.61
C LEU A 19 -8.20 -15.33 -32.57
N GLY A 20 -9.05 -16.04 -31.84
CA GLY A 20 -9.97 -15.41 -30.89
C GLY A 20 -9.17 -14.56 -29.92
N THR A 21 -9.56 -13.29 -29.78
CA THR A 21 -9.12 -12.45 -28.68
C THR A 21 -9.57 -13.14 -27.40
N SER A 22 -8.66 -13.87 -26.77
CA SER A 22 -8.99 -14.68 -25.60
C SER A 22 -9.28 -13.73 -24.45
N ASN A 23 -10.55 -13.36 -24.32
CA ASN A 23 -11.07 -12.47 -23.31
C ASN A 23 -11.17 -13.25 -21.98
N HIS A 24 -10.02 -13.74 -21.53
CA HIS A 24 -9.80 -14.13 -20.16
C HIS A 24 -9.97 -12.86 -19.32
N LYS A 25 -11.20 -12.62 -18.88
CA LYS A 25 -11.50 -11.74 -17.75
C LYS A 25 -10.84 -12.41 -16.54
N LYS A 26 -9.53 -12.17 -16.40
CA LYS A 26 -8.60 -12.80 -15.45
C LYS A 26 -9.22 -12.63 -14.07
N GLU A 27 -9.72 -13.72 -13.50
CA GLU A 27 -10.55 -13.67 -12.30
C GLU A 27 -9.74 -13.04 -11.18
N ARG A 28 -10.11 -11.81 -10.80
CA ARG A 28 -9.38 -11.01 -9.82
C ARG A 28 -9.60 -11.65 -8.47
N LYS A 29 -8.60 -12.41 -8.04
CA LYS A 29 -8.59 -13.07 -6.74
C LYS A 29 -8.55 -11.99 -5.65
N MET A 30 -9.48 -12.10 -4.71
CA MET A 30 -9.52 -11.22 -3.53
C MET A 30 -8.27 -11.41 -2.69
N ILE A 31 -7.70 -10.30 -2.20
CA ILE A 31 -6.58 -10.32 -1.26
C ILE A 31 -7.06 -10.95 0.05
N GLN A 32 -6.37 -12.00 0.48
CA GLN A 32 -6.57 -12.71 1.75
C GLN A 32 -5.22 -12.86 2.46
N LEU A 33 -5.07 -12.22 3.61
CA LEU A 33 -3.84 -12.22 4.41
C LEU A 33 -4.05 -12.91 5.77
N SER A 34 -3.02 -13.58 6.28
CA SER A 34 -3.01 -14.09 7.65
C SER A 34 -2.74 -12.97 8.67
N LYS A 35 -2.97 -13.23 9.97
CA LYS A 35 -2.66 -12.27 11.05
C LYS A 35 -1.17 -11.97 11.15
N GLU A 36 -0.35 -12.95 10.86
CA GLU A 36 1.10 -12.87 10.83
C GLU A 36 1.55 -11.94 9.68
N GLN A 37 0.93 -12.04 8.50
CA GLN A 37 1.16 -11.14 7.38
C GLN A 37 0.67 -9.71 7.67
N ILE A 38 -0.53 -9.54 8.25
CA ILE A 38 -1.06 -8.23 8.67
C ILE A 38 -0.12 -7.55 9.67
N LYS A 39 0.40 -8.32 10.64
CA LYS A 39 1.41 -7.86 11.60
C LYS A 39 2.72 -7.49 10.91
N GLU A 40 3.26 -8.35 10.05
CA GLU A 40 4.49 -8.09 9.28
C GLU A 40 4.36 -6.77 8.49
N ILE A 41 3.30 -6.61 7.70
CA ILE A 41 3.03 -5.39 6.95
C ILE A 41 2.97 -4.17 7.88
N SER A 42 2.28 -4.27 9.03
CA SER A 42 2.21 -3.17 9.99
C SER A 42 3.60 -2.76 10.53
N GLU A 43 4.51 -3.70 10.76
CA GLU A 43 5.85 -3.44 11.27
C GLU A 43 6.81 -2.91 10.18
N ARG A 44 6.66 -3.36 8.93
CA ARG A 44 7.44 -2.89 7.76
C ARG A 44 7.03 -1.47 7.35
N LEU A 45 5.72 -1.20 7.28
CA LEU A 45 5.18 0.14 7.03
C LEU A 45 5.62 1.15 8.11
N GLU A 46 5.66 0.75 9.39
CA GLU A 46 6.16 1.61 10.46
C GLU A 46 7.66 1.93 10.37
N CYS A 47 8.45 1.09 9.70
CA CYS A 47 9.86 1.35 9.40
C CYS A 47 10.07 2.28 8.19
N GLY A 48 9.01 2.62 7.44
CA GLY A 48 9.07 3.50 6.27
C GLY A 48 9.22 2.79 4.92
N GLU A 49 9.05 1.47 4.89
CA GLU A 49 8.98 0.68 3.66
C GLU A 49 7.60 0.84 3.00
N LYS A 50 7.57 0.70 1.67
CA LYS A 50 6.33 0.44 0.92
C LYS A 50 6.01 -1.04 0.99
N CYS A 51 4.71 -1.38 0.88
CA CYS A 51 4.23 -2.75 0.81
C CYS A 51 3.36 -2.93 -0.44
N PHE A 52 3.64 -3.97 -1.22
CA PHE A 52 2.85 -4.37 -2.37
C PHE A 52 2.39 -5.82 -2.23
N VAL A 53 1.15 -6.11 -2.64
CA VAL A 53 0.61 -7.46 -2.73
C VAL A 53 0.34 -7.82 -4.19
N GLN A 54 0.83 -8.98 -4.61
CA GLN A 54 0.63 -9.52 -5.96
C GLN A 54 -0.75 -10.18 -6.05
N ILE A 55 -1.59 -9.73 -6.98
CA ILE A 55 -3.04 -10.04 -7.01
C ILE A 55 -3.33 -11.55 -7.14
N HIS A 56 -2.47 -12.30 -7.83
CA HIS A 56 -2.68 -13.72 -8.13
C HIS A 56 -1.99 -14.65 -7.12
N THR A 57 -0.71 -14.42 -6.83
CA THR A 57 0.07 -15.25 -5.90
C THR A 57 -0.20 -14.91 -4.44
N GLN A 58 -0.59 -13.66 -4.13
CA GLN A 58 -0.60 -13.06 -2.79
C GLN A 58 0.78 -13.01 -2.13
N GLU A 59 1.82 -12.98 -2.96
CA GLU A 59 3.18 -12.65 -2.54
C GLU A 59 3.22 -11.19 -2.07
N LEU A 60 3.94 -10.94 -0.97
CA LEU A 60 4.17 -9.61 -0.43
C LEU A 60 5.58 -9.15 -0.83
N VAL A 61 5.67 -7.93 -1.32
CA VAL A 61 6.92 -7.28 -1.70
C VAL A 61 7.11 -6.01 -0.87
N PHE A 62 8.32 -5.81 -0.35
CA PHE A 62 8.67 -4.69 0.52
C PHE A 62 9.98 -4.04 0.07
N TYR A 63 10.02 -2.71 0.00
CA TYR A 63 11.23 -1.93 -0.24
C TYR A 63 11.12 -0.52 0.35
N MET A 64 12.25 0.10 0.73
CA MET A 64 12.26 1.52 1.15
C MET A 64 11.97 2.40 -0.08
N ASP A 65 11.18 3.45 0.10
CA ASP A 65 10.89 4.40 -0.98
C ASP A 65 12.16 5.21 -1.35
N PRO A 66 12.78 5.04 -2.54
CA PRO A 66 14.09 5.64 -2.81
C PRO A 66 14.05 7.17 -2.80
N LEU A 67 12.92 7.76 -3.20
CA LEU A 67 12.68 9.21 -3.15
C LEU A 67 12.71 9.79 -1.72
N LYS A 68 12.55 8.94 -0.69
CA LYS A 68 12.68 9.30 0.72
C LYS A 68 14.02 8.90 1.34
N ASN A 69 14.85 8.14 0.60
CA ASN A 69 16.04 7.43 1.09
C ASN A 69 17.24 7.56 0.13
N LEU A 70 17.45 8.76 -0.41
CA LEU A 70 18.45 9.06 -1.47
C LEU A 70 19.92 8.80 -1.06
N ASP A 71 20.19 8.56 0.23
CA ASP A 71 21.52 8.27 0.77
C ASP A 71 21.85 6.75 0.82
N LEU A 72 20.96 5.88 0.29
CA LEU A 72 21.08 4.42 0.36
C LEU A 72 21.28 3.82 -1.06
N ASP A 73 22.25 2.93 -1.20
CA ASP A 73 22.70 2.40 -2.49
C ASP A 73 21.64 1.56 -3.22
N GLU A 74 21.66 1.63 -4.55
CA GLU A 74 20.69 1.01 -5.47
C GLU A 74 20.61 -0.53 -5.32
N GLU A 75 21.71 -1.17 -4.91
CA GLU A 75 21.82 -2.60 -4.57
C GLU A 75 20.85 -3.05 -3.46
N TYR A 76 20.41 -2.13 -2.58
CA TYR A 76 19.52 -2.45 -1.46
C TYR A 76 18.02 -2.48 -1.85
N TYR A 77 17.64 -1.98 -3.04
CA TYR A 77 16.22 -1.86 -3.47
C TYR A 77 15.91 -2.41 -4.86
N GLY A 78 16.92 -2.48 -5.74
CA GLY A 78 16.73 -2.66 -7.19
C GLY A 78 15.79 -3.80 -7.57
N GLU A 79 16.08 -5.03 -7.16
CA GLU A 79 15.39 -6.23 -7.67
C GLU A 79 13.90 -6.26 -7.31
N GLU A 80 13.53 -6.07 -6.04
CA GLU A 80 12.14 -6.12 -5.59
C GLU A 80 11.33 -4.89 -6.03
N MET A 81 11.96 -3.71 -6.16
CA MET A 81 11.31 -2.54 -6.76
C MET A 81 11.06 -2.76 -8.26
N GLN A 82 12.08 -3.17 -9.02
CA GLN A 82 11.98 -3.42 -10.46
C GLN A 82 10.93 -4.47 -10.78
N LYS A 83 10.87 -5.56 -10.00
CA LYS A 83 9.84 -6.61 -10.06
C LYS A 83 8.41 -6.05 -9.94
N VAL A 84 8.19 -5.05 -9.10
CA VAL A 84 6.89 -4.35 -8.95
C VAL A 84 6.65 -3.34 -10.07
N GLU A 85 7.66 -2.57 -10.48
CA GLU A 85 7.52 -1.54 -11.53
C GLU A 85 7.29 -2.14 -12.92
N GLU A 86 8.03 -3.18 -13.30
CA GLU A 86 7.86 -3.91 -14.58
C GLU A 86 6.49 -4.59 -14.70
N ASN A 87 5.84 -4.88 -13.57
CA ASN A 87 4.59 -5.63 -13.50
C ASN A 87 3.48 -4.86 -12.76
N ARG A 88 3.52 -3.52 -12.77
CA ARG A 88 2.75 -2.67 -11.84
C ARG A 88 1.23 -2.89 -11.85
N GLN A 89 0.67 -3.43 -12.95
CA GLN A 89 -0.74 -3.81 -13.08
C GLN A 89 -1.16 -5.09 -12.33
N ASP A 90 -0.21 -5.96 -11.97
CA ASP A 90 -0.44 -7.21 -11.24
C ASP A 90 -0.19 -7.06 -9.71
N TYR A 91 0.13 -5.84 -9.26
CA TYR A 91 0.39 -5.48 -7.85
C TYR A 91 -0.55 -4.36 -7.36
N LEU A 92 -0.93 -4.43 -6.08
CA LEU A 92 -1.61 -3.35 -5.35
C LEU A 92 -0.78 -2.90 -4.15
N GLU A 93 -0.79 -1.60 -3.85
CA GLU A 93 0.00 -0.98 -2.77
C GLU A 93 -0.86 -0.93 -1.50
N ILE A 94 -0.33 -1.44 -0.38
CA ILE A 94 -0.97 -1.33 0.94
C ILE A 94 -0.38 -0.10 1.61
N GLU A 95 -1.03 1.05 1.40
CA GLU A 95 -0.55 2.34 1.90
C GLU A 95 -0.55 2.41 3.44
N GLY A 96 0.62 2.73 4.01
CA GLY A 96 0.74 3.10 5.41
C GLY A 96 0.17 4.50 5.69
N MET A 97 -0.19 4.75 6.96
CA MET A 97 -0.82 6.01 7.40
C MET A 97 -0.01 7.26 7.00
N ASP A 98 -0.73 8.29 6.54
CA ASP A 98 -0.15 9.59 6.25
C ASP A 98 0.12 10.44 7.52
N SER A 99 0.60 11.67 7.33
CA SER A 99 0.88 12.59 8.46
C SER A 99 -0.35 13.17 9.16
N ARG A 100 -1.56 12.96 8.62
CA ARG A 100 -2.83 13.35 9.22
C ARG A 100 -3.44 12.19 10.01
N GLU A 101 -3.44 11.00 9.43
CA GLU A 101 -3.88 9.75 10.06
C GLU A 101 -2.99 9.40 11.25
N GLY A 102 -1.66 9.49 11.08
CA GLY A 102 -0.70 9.35 12.18
C GLY A 102 -0.82 10.42 13.28
N PHE A 103 -1.38 11.60 12.97
CA PHE A 103 -1.68 12.64 13.98
C PHE A 103 -2.98 12.32 14.73
N GLN A 104 -4.03 11.88 14.02
CA GLN A 104 -5.30 11.44 14.63
C GLN A 104 -5.08 10.28 15.61
N LEU A 105 -4.21 9.33 15.28
CA LEU A 105 -3.81 8.24 16.17
C LEU A 105 -3.17 8.77 17.49
N MET A 106 -2.39 9.85 17.42
CA MET A 106 -1.86 10.52 18.61
C MET A 106 -2.95 11.24 19.43
N GLU A 107 -3.95 11.85 18.78
CA GLU A 107 -5.09 12.48 19.45
C GLU A 107 -5.99 11.47 20.16
N GLU A 108 -6.31 10.35 19.50
CA GLU A 108 -7.06 9.23 20.10
C GLU A 108 -6.33 8.68 21.34
N PHE A 109 -5.01 8.45 21.24
CA PHE A 109 -4.23 8.00 22.39
C PHE A 109 -4.26 9.03 23.53
N ALA A 110 -4.06 10.32 23.21
CA ALA A 110 -4.12 11.38 24.20
C ALA A 110 -5.48 11.44 24.91
N GLN A 111 -6.59 11.12 24.22
CA GLN A 111 -7.95 11.09 24.78
C GLN A 111 -8.16 9.97 25.81
N GLN A 112 -7.62 8.77 25.57
CA GLN A 112 -7.75 7.62 26.50
C GLN A 112 -6.76 7.61 27.67
N VAL A 113 -5.78 8.53 27.71
CA VAL A 113 -4.81 8.62 28.82
C VAL A 113 -5.49 9.07 30.12
N ASN A 114 -5.63 8.13 31.05
CA ASN A 114 -6.22 8.34 32.38
C ASN A 114 -5.48 9.39 33.24
N SER A 115 -4.16 9.53 33.07
CA SER A 115 -3.36 10.54 33.76
C SER A 115 -3.59 11.94 33.18
N LYS A 116 -4.46 12.74 33.81
CA LYS A 116 -4.78 14.11 33.35
C LYS A 116 -3.54 14.99 33.12
N ARG A 117 -2.51 14.87 33.97
CA ARG A 117 -1.23 15.57 33.81
C ARG A 117 -0.48 15.16 32.53
N LEU A 118 -0.57 13.90 32.11
CA LEU A 118 0.03 13.45 30.85
C LEU A 118 -0.85 13.84 29.65
N GLN A 119 -2.16 13.62 29.73
CA GLN A 119 -3.14 14.02 28.72
C GLN A 119 -3.00 15.52 28.35
N GLU A 120 -2.90 16.41 29.33
CA GLU A 120 -2.62 17.84 29.08
C GLU A 120 -1.29 18.08 28.37
N ARG A 121 -0.22 17.37 28.73
CA ARG A 121 1.09 17.53 28.08
C ARG A 121 1.07 17.02 26.64
N LEU A 122 0.39 15.89 26.36
CA LEU A 122 0.21 15.36 25.02
C LEU A 122 -0.59 16.33 24.14
N TYR A 123 -1.72 16.87 24.61
CA TYR A 123 -2.45 17.89 23.84
C TYR A 123 -1.65 19.17 23.62
N ARG A 124 -0.87 19.64 24.61
CA ARG A 124 0.06 20.76 24.43
C ARG A 124 1.17 20.44 23.43
N ALA A 125 1.64 19.19 23.35
CA ALA A 125 2.63 18.75 22.37
C ALA A 125 2.05 18.70 20.94
N LEU A 126 0.83 18.21 20.77
CA LEU A 126 0.15 18.14 19.47
C LEU A 126 -0.23 19.52 18.91
N ASN A 127 -0.37 20.54 19.76
CA ASN A 127 -0.58 21.93 19.36
C ASN A 127 0.73 22.74 19.15
N GLN A 128 1.90 22.11 19.18
CA GLN A 128 3.19 22.76 18.93
C GLN A 128 3.73 22.49 17.52
N ARG A 129 4.64 23.37 17.04
CA ARG A 129 5.43 23.11 15.82
C ARG A 129 6.25 21.84 16.00
N LYS A 130 6.23 20.93 15.01
CA LYS A 130 6.76 19.55 15.08
C LYS A 130 6.02 18.66 16.10
N PRO A 131 4.68 18.52 16.00
CA PRO A 131 3.88 17.86 17.04
C PRO A 131 4.32 16.41 17.29
N PHE A 132 4.61 15.65 16.24
CA PHE A 132 5.18 14.30 16.31
C PHE A 132 6.43 14.19 17.19
N GLN A 133 7.36 15.15 17.09
CA GLN A 133 8.60 15.15 17.87
C GLN A 133 8.32 15.42 19.36
N HIS A 134 7.43 16.39 19.65
CA HIS A 134 7.06 16.72 21.02
C HIS A 134 6.21 15.62 21.66
N PHE A 135 5.25 15.02 20.94
CA PHE A 135 4.45 13.90 21.42
C PHE A 135 5.32 12.68 21.71
N LYS A 136 6.25 12.32 20.82
CA LYS A 136 7.19 11.23 21.07
C LYS A 136 8.05 11.50 22.32
N HIS A 137 8.58 12.70 22.48
CA HIS A 137 9.36 13.05 23.68
C HIS A 137 8.54 12.95 24.97
N GLU A 138 7.27 13.38 24.94
CA GLU A 138 6.32 13.24 26.04
C GLU A 138 6.05 11.77 26.41
N ILE A 139 5.83 10.91 25.40
CA ILE A 139 5.60 9.47 25.57
C ILE A 139 6.86 8.73 26.05
N ASP A 140 8.03 8.98 25.45
CA ASP A 140 9.29 8.33 25.88
C ASP A 140 9.63 8.65 27.35
N ASN A 141 9.13 9.78 27.89
CA ASN A 141 9.30 10.19 29.30
C ASN A 141 8.04 9.94 30.17
N SER A 142 7.15 9.02 29.77
CA SER A 142 5.85 8.78 30.44
C SER A 142 5.77 7.51 31.31
N GLY A 143 6.83 6.70 31.38
CA GLY A 143 6.83 5.42 32.09
C GLY A 143 5.95 4.38 31.40
N ALA A 144 5.08 3.68 32.14
CA ALA A 144 4.21 2.63 31.60
C ALA A 144 3.29 3.08 30.44
N TYR A 145 2.98 4.39 30.33
CA TYR A 145 2.24 4.93 29.19
C TYR A 145 3.00 4.84 27.86
N ARG A 146 4.32 4.64 27.89
CA ARG A 146 5.17 4.36 26.72
C ARG A 146 4.88 3.01 26.10
N GLU A 147 4.75 1.98 26.94
CA GLU A 147 4.39 0.62 26.51
C GLU A 147 2.93 0.57 26.06
N ALA A 148 2.03 1.28 26.77
CA ALA A 148 0.64 1.43 26.34
C ALA A 148 0.50 2.15 24.98
N TRP A 149 1.35 3.14 24.69
CA TRP A 149 1.38 3.80 23.38
C TRP A 149 1.76 2.84 22.25
N PHE A 150 2.83 2.05 22.42
CA PHE A 150 3.23 1.09 21.39
C PHE A 150 2.19 -0.03 21.24
N ALA A 151 1.65 -0.57 22.32
CA ALA A 151 0.57 -1.56 22.24
C ALA A 151 -0.66 -1.03 21.48
N PHE A 152 -1.06 0.22 21.74
CA PHE A 152 -2.15 0.89 21.02
C PHE A 152 -1.81 1.13 19.54
N LYS A 153 -0.63 1.68 19.25
CA LYS A 153 -0.18 2.01 17.88
C LYS A 153 -0.07 0.76 17.02
N ASN A 154 0.59 -0.29 17.53
CA ASN A 154 0.76 -1.56 16.82
C ASN A 154 -0.59 -2.24 16.53
N GLN A 155 -1.57 -2.15 17.44
CA GLN A 155 -2.94 -2.63 17.14
C GLN A 155 -3.58 -1.78 16.04
N LYS A 156 -3.56 -0.45 16.19
CA LYS A 156 -4.15 0.49 15.22
C LYS A 156 -3.55 0.39 13.81
N MET A 157 -2.27 0.03 13.69
CA MET A 157 -1.63 -0.21 12.39
C MET A 157 -2.06 -1.55 11.78
N GLN A 158 -2.33 -2.59 12.58
CA GLN A 158 -2.94 -3.84 12.09
C GLN A 158 -4.40 -3.60 11.67
N ASP A 159 -5.19 -2.88 12.48
CA ASP A 159 -6.57 -2.46 12.14
C ASP A 159 -6.61 -1.68 10.80
N TRP A 160 -5.60 -0.83 10.55
CA TRP A 160 -5.43 -0.06 9.32
C TRP A 160 -5.10 -0.94 8.11
N VAL A 161 -4.18 -1.89 8.25
CA VAL A 161 -3.85 -2.85 7.19
C VAL A 161 -5.06 -3.72 6.84
N GLU A 162 -5.84 -4.18 7.82
CA GLU A 162 -7.12 -4.87 7.59
C GLU A 162 -8.11 -3.99 6.81
N ALA A 163 -8.25 -2.72 7.20
CA ALA A 163 -9.12 -1.77 6.51
C ALA A 163 -8.67 -1.49 5.05
N LYS A 164 -7.37 -1.33 4.80
CA LYS A 164 -6.79 -1.15 3.46
C LYS A 164 -6.96 -2.39 2.58
N VAL A 165 -6.80 -3.60 3.12
CA VAL A 165 -7.12 -4.84 2.39
C VAL A 165 -8.60 -4.91 2.01
N VAL A 166 -9.51 -4.42 2.86
CA VAL A 166 -10.95 -4.34 2.53
C VAL A 166 -11.26 -3.23 1.50
N GLU A 167 -10.52 -2.13 1.49
CA GLU A 167 -10.60 -1.08 0.47
C GLU A 167 -10.17 -1.62 -0.92
N LEU A 168 -8.94 -2.12 -1.03
CA LEU A 168 -8.39 -2.70 -2.26
C LEU A 168 -9.25 -3.84 -2.84
N ASN A 169 -9.84 -4.67 -1.98
CA ASN A 169 -10.75 -5.73 -2.42
C ASN A 169 -12.02 -5.18 -3.10
N ARG A 170 -12.56 -4.05 -2.67
CA ARG A 170 -13.72 -3.40 -3.34
C ARG A 170 -13.33 -2.77 -4.66
N GLU A 171 -12.08 -2.37 -4.84
CA GLU A 171 -11.57 -1.87 -6.12
C GLU A 171 -11.33 -2.99 -7.14
N LEU A 172 -10.92 -4.19 -6.68
CA LEU A 172 -10.80 -5.38 -7.52
C LEU A 172 -12.14 -5.86 -8.10
N GLU A 173 -13.25 -5.64 -7.37
CA GLU A 173 -14.62 -5.99 -7.78
C GLU A 173 -15.20 -5.09 -8.91
N GLN A 174 -14.56 -3.96 -9.23
CA GLN A 174 -15.01 -2.95 -10.21
C GLN A 174 -14.35 -3.11 -11.60
#